data_AF-A0AAV3ICW9-F1
#
_entry.id   AF-A0AAV3ICW9-F1
#
_cell.length_a   1.000
_cell.length_b   1.000
_cell.length_c   1.000
_cell.angle_alpha   90.00
_cell.angle_beta   90.00
_cell.angle_gamma   90.00
#
_symmetry.space_group_name_H-M   'P 1'
#
loop_
_entity.id
_entity.type
_entity.pdbx_description
1 polymer ?
#
loop_
_entity_poly.entity_id
_entity_poly.type
_entity_poly.pdbx_seq_one_letter_code
_entity_poly.pdbx_strand_id
1 'polypeptide(L)'
;MQFQKTLFPLSLPLSLSLLFLSYCIAEENGAYASVGFEYSISHAVEHNNPFLNQERIQTISNAQNQINKLNQVKNEITNMPNTFEYINNALKNHAKLTPTEMQAEQYYLQSTLQNIEKIMMLSGGVASQPKLAQALEKMQEPITNPLELVENLKNLELQFNQSQNNMLSSLSSQIAQISNSLNAL
;
A
#
# COMPACT_ATOMS: atom_id res chain seq x y z
N MET A 1 14.43 52.17 21.44
CA MET A 1 15.71 51.97 20.72
C MET A 1 15.42 52.02 19.23
N GLN A 2 15.99 53.01 18.54
CA GLN A 2 16.11 53.01 17.08
C GLN A 2 17.12 51.94 16.67
N PHE A 3 16.89 51.25 15.55
CA PHE A 3 17.91 50.44 14.90
C PHE A 3 18.12 50.89 13.46
N GLN A 4 19.40 51.00 13.15
CA GLN A 4 20.00 51.76 12.06
C GLN A 4 20.10 50.90 10.79
N LYS A 5 19.86 51.53 9.63
CA LYS A 5 20.10 50.99 8.29
C LYS A 5 21.59 50.75 8.05
N THR A 6 21.93 49.65 7.37
CA THR A 6 23.07 49.59 6.44
C THR A 6 22.70 48.77 5.20
N LEU A 7 23.20 49.24 4.06
CA LEU A 7 22.92 48.85 2.67
C LEU A 7 24.02 47.94 2.11
N PHE A 8 23.73 47.34 0.95
CA PHE A 8 24.60 46.71 -0.09
C PHE A 8 24.76 45.16 -0.06
N PRO A 9 24.99 44.51 -1.22
CA PRO A 9 24.10 44.48 -2.38
C PRO A 9 23.82 43.05 -2.89
N LEU A 10 22.71 42.95 -3.61
CA LEU A 10 22.30 41.86 -4.49
C LEU A 10 23.43 41.49 -5.48
N SER A 11 24.06 40.32 -5.30
CA SER A 11 24.98 39.74 -6.28
C SER A 11 24.64 38.27 -6.52
N LEU A 12 23.60 38.05 -7.33
CA LEU A 12 23.41 36.80 -8.04
C LEU A 12 24.49 36.76 -9.14
N PRO A 13 25.35 35.73 -9.24
CA PRO A 13 26.18 35.57 -10.40
C PRO A 13 25.27 35.16 -11.56
N LEU A 14 24.94 36.14 -12.38
CA LEU A 14 24.36 36.02 -13.72
C LEU A 14 25.39 35.36 -14.66
N SER A 15 25.85 34.15 -14.35
CA SER A 15 26.94 33.47 -15.09
C SER A 15 26.48 32.30 -15.95
N LEU A 16 25.18 32.09 -16.12
CA LEU A 16 24.64 31.05 -17.02
C LEU A 16 23.87 31.58 -18.24
N SER A 17 23.78 32.91 -18.41
CA SER A 17 23.01 33.54 -19.49
C SER A 17 23.82 34.04 -20.69
N LEU A 18 25.13 33.77 -20.75
CA LEU A 18 26.02 34.32 -21.81
C LEU A 18 26.85 33.28 -22.58
N LEU A 19 26.69 31.98 -22.33
CA LEU A 19 27.43 30.92 -23.05
C LEU A 19 26.79 30.43 -24.37
N PHE A 20 25.77 31.13 -24.89
CA PHE A 20 25.11 30.76 -26.15
C PHE A 20 25.02 31.89 -27.19
N LEU A 21 25.83 32.96 -27.09
CA LEU A 21 25.88 34.01 -28.11
C LEU A 21 27.15 34.02 -28.98
N SER A 22 27.85 32.89 -29.10
CA SER A 22 28.86 32.71 -30.14
C SER A 22 28.66 31.40 -30.90
N TYR A 23 27.66 31.38 -31.77
CA TYR A 23 27.71 30.48 -32.92
C TYR A 23 27.31 31.24 -34.18
N CYS A 24 28.35 31.62 -34.92
CA CYS A 24 28.43 31.87 -36.35
C CYS A 24 27.15 32.26 -37.10
N ILE A 25 27.17 33.51 -37.59
CA ILE A 25 26.44 33.92 -38.78
C ILE A 25 26.92 33.05 -39.94
N ALA A 26 26.03 32.21 -40.46
CA ALA A 26 26.09 31.65 -41.80
C ALA A 26 24.68 31.66 -42.41
N GLU A 27 24.60 32.29 -43.57
CA GLU A 27 23.47 32.58 -44.45
C GLU A 27 22.40 31.49 -44.65
N GLU A 28 21.17 31.99 -44.83
CA GLU A 28 20.13 31.54 -45.77
C GLU A 28 19.42 30.18 -45.60
N ASN A 29 19.56 29.49 -44.46
CA ASN A 29 18.60 28.43 -44.07
C ASN A 29 18.23 28.43 -42.57
N GLY A 30 18.71 29.41 -41.80
CA GLY A 30 18.62 29.45 -40.33
C GLY A 30 17.21 29.64 -39.75
N ALA A 31 16.26 30.17 -40.53
CA ALA A 31 14.89 30.36 -40.07
C ALA A 31 14.16 29.04 -39.77
N TYR A 32 14.47 27.96 -40.50
CA TYR A 32 13.88 26.64 -40.27
C TYR A 32 14.49 25.91 -39.06
N ALA A 33 15.75 26.18 -38.73
CA ALA A 33 16.42 25.57 -37.58
C ALA A 33 16.03 26.25 -36.25
N SER A 34 15.83 27.56 -36.22
CA SER A 34 15.44 28.29 -35.00
C SER A 34 13.98 28.05 -34.62
N VAL A 35 13.05 28.02 -35.58
CA VAL A 35 11.64 27.67 -35.31
C VAL A 35 11.48 26.22 -34.85
N GLY A 36 12.29 25.30 -35.37
CA GLY A 36 12.34 23.92 -34.89
C GLY A 36 12.81 23.83 -33.44
N PHE A 37 13.81 24.64 -33.06
CA PHE A 37 14.31 24.71 -31.68
C PHE A 37 13.30 25.34 -30.70
N GLU A 38 12.69 26.46 -31.07
CA GLU A 38 11.66 27.12 -30.26
C GLU A 38 10.41 26.26 -30.12
N TYR A 39 9.99 25.56 -31.19
CA TYR A 39 8.93 24.56 -31.12
C TYR A 39 9.31 23.41 -30.18
N SER A 40 10.55 22.90 -30.26
CA SER A 40 11.03 21.82 -29.38
C SER A 40 11.02 22.21 -27.90
N ILE A 41 11.46 23.44 -27.57
CA ILE A 41 11.43 23.94 -26.20
C ILE A 41 10.00 24.23 -25.75
N SER A 42 9.17 24.87 -26.58
CA SER A 42 7.78 25.17 -26.24
C SER A 42 6.98 23.89 -26.01
N HIS A 43 7.18 22.89 -26.87
CA HIS A 43 6.60 21.55 -26.72
C HIS A 43 7.11 20.86 -25.45
N ALA A 44 8.40 20.92 -25.15
CA ALA A 44 8.95 20.35 -23.91
C ALA A 44 8.45 21.06 -22.64
N VAL A 45 8.27 22.39 -22.67
CA VAL A 45 7.75 23.18 -21.56
C VAL A 45 6.25 22.92 -21.35
N GLU A 46 5.47 22.84 -22.42
CA GLU A 46 4.05 22.51 -22.38
C GLU A 46 3.81 21.10 -21.79
N HIS A 47 4.67 20.15 -22.15
CA HIS A 47 4.60 18.77 -21.64
C HIS A 47 5.24 18.57 -20.25
N ASN A 48 6.01 19.53 -19.74
CA ASN A 48 6.67 19.45 -18.44
C ASN A 48 6.03 20.42 -17.42
N ASN A 49 4.72 20.28 -17.23
CA ASN A 49 3.98 21.09 -16.26
C ASN A 49 4.31 20.64 -14.82
N PRO A 50 4.92 21.50 -13.98
CA PRO A 50 5.36 21.12 -12.64
C PRO A 50 4.20 20.75 -11.71
N PHE A 51 3.01 21.34 -11.88
CA PHE A 51 1.83 21.01 -11.08
C PHE A 51 1.28 19.63 -11.45
N LEU A 52 1.16 19.34 -12.75
CA LEU A 52 0.74 18.03 -13.23
C LEU A 52 1.73 16.93 -12.81
N ASN A 53 3.02 17.23 -12.80
CA ASN A 53 4.04 16.30 -12.32
C ASN A 53 3.93 16.01 -10.82
N GLN A 54 3.59 17.00 -9.98
CA GLN A 54 3.34 16.77 -8.56
C GLN A 54 2.13 15.85 -8.34
N GLU A 55 1.04 16.05 -9.08
CA GLU A 55 -0.15 15.18 -9.01
C GLU A 55 0.15 13.75 -9.48
N ARG A 56 0.94 13.60 -10.55
CA ARG A 56 1.41 12.28 -11.02
C ARG A 56 2.27 11.59 -9.97
N ILE A 57 3.23 12.29 -9.37
CA ILE A 57 4.06 11.75 -8.29
C ILE A 57 3.20 11.30 -7.10
N GLN A 58 2.20 12.10 -6.70
CA GLN A 58 1.31 11.73 -5.60
C GLN A 58 0.46 10.50 -5.95
N THR A 59 -0.05 10.43 -7.18
CA THR A 59 -0.79 9.27 -7.69
C THR A 59 0.05 8.00 -7.65
N ILE A 60 1.30 8.08 -8.14
CA ILE A 60 2.25 6.95 -8.13
C ILE A 60 2.57 6.52 -6.69
N SER A 61 2.88 7.47 -5.82
CA SER A 61 3.19 7.20 -4.40
C SER A 61 2.02 6.52 -3.68
N ASN A 62 0.79 7.04 -3.88
CA ASN A 62 -0.41 6.45 -3.29
C ASN A 62 -0.64 5.02 -3.78
N ALA A 63 -0.48 4.75 -5.08
CA ALA A 63 -0.65 3.44 -5.66
C ALA A 63 0.43 2.43 -5.19
N GLN A 64 1.69 2.86 -5.09
CA GLN A 64 2.77 2.05 -4.52
C GLN A 64 2.49 1.69 -3.06
N ASN A 65 2.02 2.65 -2.27
CA ASN A 65 1.61 2.41 -0.89
C ASN A 65 0.44 1.40 -0.80
N GLN A 66 -0.51 1.45 -1.73
CA GLN A 66 -1.58 0.46 -1.81
C GLN A 66 -1.04 -0.93 -2.16
N ILE A 67 -0.17 -1.06 -3.17
CA ILE A 67 0.47 -2.33 -3.54
C ILE A 67 1.22 -2.93 -2.35
N ASN A 68 2.00 -2.12 -1.62
CA ASN A 68 2.73 -2.57 -0.44
C ASN A 68 1.78 -3.13 0.65
N LYS A 69 0.67 -2.44 0.91
CA LYS A 69 -0.36 -2.92 1.85
C LYS A 69 -0.98 -4.25 1.39
N LEU A 70 -1.32 -4.39 0.11
CA LEU A 70 -1.88 -5.64 -0.43
C LEU A 70 -0.88 -6.80 -0.34
N ASN A 71 0.41 -6.53 -0.60
CA ASN A 71 1.47 -7.52 -0.42
C ASN A 71 1.65 -7.93 1.05
N GLN A 72 1.53 -7.00 1.99
CA GLN A 72 1.54 -7.33 3.41
C GLN A 72 0.39 -8.29 3.76
N VAL A 73 -0.83 -8.01 3.31
CA VAL A 73 -1.99 -8.89 3.55
C VAL A 73 -1.77 -10.26 2.91
N LYS A 74 -1.19 -10.32 1.71
CA LYS A 74 -0.81 -11.59 1.07
C LYS A 74 0.13 -12.41 1.96
N ASN A 75 1.13 -11.77 2.56
CA ASN A 75 2.05 -12.43 3.49
C ASN A 75 1.34 -12.87 4.78
N GLU A 76 0.42 -12.07 5.31
CA GLU A 76 -0.40 -12.44 6.47
C GLU A 76 -1.25 -13.69 6.17
N ILE A 77 -1.86 -13.78 4.99
CA ILE A 77 -2.63 -14.97 4.55
C ILE A 77 -1.74 -16.22 4.47
N THR A 78 -0.52 -16.10 3.93
CA THR A 78 0.40 -17.24 3.80
C THR A 78 0.92 -17.72 5.15
N ASN A 79 1.00 -16.85 6.16
CA ASN A 79 1.47 -17.19 7.50
C ASN A 79 0.36 -17.69 8.43
N MET A 80 -0.91 -17.49 8.08
CA MET A 80 -2.04 -17.85 8.93
C MET A 80 -2.10 -19.34 9.34
N PRO A 81 -1.68 -20.33 8.52
CA PRO A 81 -1.63 -21.72 8.97
C PRO A 81 -0.77 -21.91 10.23
N ASN A 82 0.38 -21.22 10.33
CA ASN A 82 1.23 -21.26 11.52
C ASN A 82 0.55 -20.59 12.72
N THR A 83 -0.23 -19.52 12.47
CA THR A 83 -1.07 -18.88 13.50
C THR A 83 -2.12 -19.85 14.03
N PHE A 84 -2.83 -20.57 13.17
CA PHE A 84 -3.80 -21.59 13.61
C PHE A 84 -3.12 -22.74 14.35
N GLU A 85 -1.95 -23.19 13.89
CA GLU A 85 -1.17 -24.21 14.59
C GLU A 85 -0.78 -23.77 16.00
N TYR A 86 -0.30 -22.52 16.16
CA TYR A 86 0.01 -21.94 17.46
C TYR A 86 -1.22 -21.96 18.39
N ILE A 87 -2.37 -21.44 17.93
CA ILE A 87 -3.59 -21.37 18.74
C ILE A 87 -4.07 -22.77 19.12
N ASN A 88 -4.08 -23.71 18.16
CA ASN A 88 -4.47 -25.09 18.40
C ASN A 88 -3.57 -25.77 19.45
N ASN A 89 -2.27 -25.48 19.44
CA ASN A 89 -1.32 -25.99 20.43
C ASN A 89 -1.47 -25.32 21.80
N ALA A 90 -1.71 -24.01 21.84
CA ALA A 90 -2.01 -23.29 23.08
C ALA A 90 -3.27 -23.87 23.74
N LEU A 91 -4.38 -24.01 23.00
CA LEU A 91 -5.64 -24.58 23.50
C LEU A 91 -5.48 -25.99 24.08
N LYS A 92 -4.70 -26.87 23.44
CA LYS A 92 -4.42 -28.22 23.97
C LYS A 92 -3.68 -28.19 25.32
N ASN A 93 -2.89 -27.15 25.56
CA ASN A 93 -2.07 -26.98 26.75
C ASN A 93 -2.71 -26.07 27.82
N HIS A 94 -3.94 -25.57 27.60
CA HIS A 94 -4.61 -24.63 28.51
C HIS A 94 -4.64 -25.06 29.98
N ALA A 95 -4.65 -26.37 30.27
CA ALA A 95 -4.61 -26.91 31.63
C ALA A 95 -3.33 -26.54 32.43
N LYS A 96 -2.31 -25.93 31.79
CA LYS A 96 -1.04 -25.56 32.41
C LYS A 96 -0.77 -24.05 32.47
N LEU A 97 -1.66 -23.21 31.93
CA LEU A 97 -1.44 -21.77 31.84
C LEU A 97 -1.75 -21.07 33.16
N THR A 98 -0.91 -20.11 33.52
CA THR A 98 -1.18 -19.14 34.59
C THR A 98 -2.27 -18.15 34.16
N PRO A 99 -2.94 -17.45 35.11
CA PRO A 99 -3.96 -16.46 34.77
C PRO A 99 -3.48 -15.37 33.80
N THR A 100 -2.22 -14.94 33.93
CA THR A 100 -1.61 -13.96 33.02
C THR A 100 -1.44 -14.51 31.61
N GLU A 101 -1.00 -15.75 31.48
CA GLU A 101 -0.86 -16.40 30.17
C GLU A 101 -2.24 -16.65 29.53
N MET A 102 -3.25 -17.02 30.32
CA MET A 102 -4.62 -17.15 29.82
C MET A 102 -5.14 -15.83 29.23
N GLN A 103 -4.87 -14.69 29.88
CA GLN A 103 -5.27 -13.38 29.36
C GLN A 103 -4.53 -13.03 28.07
N ALA A 104 -3.24 -13.36 27.99
CA ALA A 104 -2.44 -13.14 26.78
C ALA A 104 -2.96 -13.97 25.60
N GLU A 105 -3.28 -15.25 25.81
CA GLU A 105 -3.85 -16.13 24.80
C GLU A 105 -5.24 -15.65 24.32
N GLN A 106 -6.07 -15.14 25.23
CA GLN A 106 -7.36 -14.55 24.87
C GLN A 106 -7.18 -13.31 23.99
N TYR A 107 -6.24 -12.43 24.34
CA TYR A 107 -5.92 -11.25 23.52
C TYR A 107 -5.38 -11.66 22.15
N TYR A 108 -4.49 -12.65 22.10
CA TYR A 108 -3.93 -13.17 20.86
C TYR A 108 -5.03 -13.72 19.94
N LEU A 109 -5.94 -14.54 20.48
CA LEU A 109 -7.09 -15.03 19.73
C LEU A 109 -7.95 -13.88 19.20
N GLN A 110 -8.29 -12.90 20.04
CA GLN A 110 -9.10 -11.74 19.62
C GLN A 110 -8.44 -10.96 18.48
N SER A 111 -7.13 -10.69 18.60
CA SER A 111 -6.37 -10.01 17.55
C SER A 111 -6.30 -10.83 16.26
N THR A 112 -6.24 -12.16 16.35
CA THR A 112 -6.27 -13.05 15.19
C THR A 112 -7.60 -12.98 14.46
N LEU A 113 -8.73 -12.98 15.19
CA LEU A 113 -10.05 -12.83 14.59
C LEU A 113 -10.20 -11.49 13.85
N GLN A 114 -9.74 -10.39 14.46
CA GLN A 114 -9.72 -9.07 13.81
C GLN A 114 -8.83 -9.05 12.56
N ASN A 115 -7.69 -9.74 12.61
CA ASN A 115 -6.80 -9.84 11.46
C ASN A 115 -7.46 -10.63 10.31
N ILE A 116 -8.17 -11.73 10.60
CA ILE A 116 -8.93 -12.49 9.62
C ILE A 116 -10.04 -11.62 9.00
N GLU A 117 -10.74 -10.81 9.79
CA GLU A 117 -11.75 -9.87 9.30
C GLU A 117 -11.15 -8.87 8.29
N LYS A 118 -10.02 -8.25 8.66
CA LYS A 118 -9.29 -7.32 7.80
C LYS A 118 -8.82 -7.98 6.51
N ILE A 119 -8.24 -9.17 6.60
CA ILE A 119 -7.83 -9.98 5.44
C ILE A 119 -9.02 -10.21 4.51
N MET A 120 -10.15 -10.67 5.05
CA MET A 120 -11.38 -10.95 4.30
C MET A 120 -11.88 -9.69 3.59
N MET A 121 -11.94 -8.55 4.28
CA MET A 121 -12.35 -7.27 3.69
C MET A 121 -11.46 -6.85 2.52
N LEU A 122 -10.14 -6.99 2.65
CA LEU A 122 -9.18 -6.55 1.62
C LEU A 122 -9.05 -7.53 0.45
N SER A 123 -9.43 -8.79 0.65
CA SER A 123 -9.24 -9.87 -0.33
C SER A 123 -10.51 -10.29 -1.08
N GLY A 124 -11.52 -9.41 -1.13
CA GLY A 124 -12.76 -9.63 -1.88
C GLY A 124 -14.05 -9.41 -1.08
N GLY A 125 -13.93 -9.18 0.24
CA GLY A 125 -15.04 -8.88 1.11
C GLY A 125 -15.90 -10.08 1.49
N VAL A 126 -16.83 -9.86 2.41
CA VAL A 126 -17.75 -10.86 2.98
C VAL A 126 -18.51 -11.63 1.89
N ALA A 127 -18.94 -10.94 0.83
CA ALA A 127 -19.69 -11.55 -0.27
C ALA A 127 -18.87 -12.61 -1.03
N SER A 128 -17.54 -12.47 -1.07
CA SER A 128 -16.65 -13.41 -1.74
C SER A 128 -16.29 -14.62 -0.87
N GLN A 129 -16.45 -14.52 0.46
CA GLN A 129 -16.13 -15.59 1.40
C GLN A 129 -17.24 -15.78 2.48
N PRO A 130 -18.49 -16.07 2.09
CA PRO A 130 -19.63 -16.07 3.02
C PRO A 130 -19.50 -17.10 4.14
N LYS A 131 -18.90 -18.27 3.86
CA LYS A 131 -18.68 -19.31 4.89
C LYS A 131 -17.61 -18.93 5.91
N LEU A 132 -16.56 -18.24 5.46
CA LEU A 132 -15.52 -17.70 6.34
C LEU A 132 -16.10 -16.62 7.26
N ALA A 133 -16.92 -15.72 6.69
CA ALA A 133 -17.61 -14.69 7.46
C ALA A 133 -18.51 -15.31 8.54
N GLN A 134 -19.31 -16.33 8.19
CA GLN A 134 -20.14 -17.05 9.17
C GLN A 134 -19.32 -17.74 10.26
N ALA A 135 -18.20 -18.38 9.90
CA ALA A 135 -17.33 -19.02 10.88
C ALA A 135 -16.68 -17.99 11.82
N LEU A 136 -16.35 -16.81 11.31
CA LEU A 136 -15.80 -15.70 12.09
C LEU A 136 -16.84 -15.11 13.04
N GLU A 137 -18.08 -14.92 12.58
CA GLU A 137 -19.20 -14.44 13.40
C GLU A 137 -19.47 -15.37 14.59
N LYS A 138 -19.48 -16.69 14.35
CA LYS A 138 -19.61 -17.70 15.42
C LYS A 138 -18.49 -17.66 16.47
N MET A 139 -17.29 -17.22 16.09
CA MET A 139 -16.19 -17.03 17.03
C MET A 139 -16.32 -15.75 17.88
N GLN A 140 -17.16 -14.81 17.47
CA GLN A 140 -17.44 -13.57 18.20
C GLN A 140 -18.62 -13.72 19.19
N GLU A 141 -19.43 -14.77 19.04
CA GLU A 141 -20.51 -15.06 19.98
C GLU A 141 -19.96 -15.40 21.38
N PRO A 142 -20.69 -15.07 22.46
CA PRO A 142 -20.28 -15.43 23.82
C PRO A 142 -20.17 -16.95 23.98
N ILE A 143 -18.96 -17.46 24.13
CA ILE A 143 -18.73 -18.90 24.29
C ILE A 143 -18.94 -19.29 25.74
N THR A 144 -19.90 -20.19 25.96
CA THR A 144 -20.23 -20.71 27.30
C THR A 144 -19.61 -22.09 27.55
N ASN A 145 -19.16 -22.78 26.51
CA ASN A 145 -18.60 -24.13 26.56
C ASN A 145 -17.20 -24.21 25.90
N PRO A 146 -16.16 -24.68 26.61
CA PRO A 146 -14.82 -24.86 26.03
C PRO A 146 -14.77 -25.79 24.80
N LEU A 147 -15.64 -26.79 24.70
CA LEU A 147 -15.69 -27.68 23.52
C LEU A 147 -16.20 -26.93 22.28
N GLU A 148 -17.15 -26.01 22.46
CA GLU A 148 -17.70 -25.19 21.39
C GLU A 148 -16.64 -24.25 20.81
N LEU A 149 -15.77 -23.68 21.64
CA LEU A 149 -14.62 -22.88 21.19
C LEU A 149 -13.71 -23.69 20.25
N VAL A 150 -13.36 -24.92 20.63
CA VAL A 150 -12.47 -25.78 19.83
C VAL A 150 -13.11 -26.13 18.49
N GLU A 151 -14.40 -26.45 18.49
CA GLU A 151 -15.14 -26.76 17.27
C GLU A 151 -15.27 -25.55 16.34
N ASN A 152 -15.64 -24.39 16.89
CA ASN A 152 -15.75 -23.14 16.14
C ASN A 152 -14.40 -22.71 15.55
N LEU A 153 -13.31 -22.83 16.31
CA LEU A 153 -11.96 -22.53 15.80
C LEU A 153 -11.55 -23.48 14.68
N LYS A 154 -11.79 -24.79 14.84
CA LYS A 154 -11.50 -25.77 13.78
C LYS A 154 -12.30 -25.49 12.51
N ASN A 155 -13.55 -25.07 12.66
CA ASN A 155 -14.37 -24.66 11.52
C ASN A 155 -13.81 -23.37 10.89
N LEU A 156 -13.40 -22.37 11.68
CA LEU A 156 -12.78 -21.15 11.17
C LEU A 156 -11.51 -21.45 10.36
N GLU A 157 -10.61 -22.29 10.90
CA GLU A 157 -9.40 -22.73 10.21
C GLU A 157 -9.73 -23.43 8.87
N LEU A 158 -10.72 -24.33 8.88
CA LEU A 158 -11.16 -25.03 7.67
C LEU A 158 -11.67 -24.04 6.61
N GLN A 159 -12.56 -23.12 6.99
CA GLN A 159 -13.12 -22.14 6.05
C GLN A 159 -12.04 -21.16 5.55
N PHE A 160 -11.08 -20.78 6.41
CA PHE A 160 -9.96 -19.94 6.02
C PHE A 160 -9.09 -20.63 4.97
N ASN A 161 -8.69 -21.88 5.23
CA ASN A 161 -7.87 -22.67 4.30
C ASN A 161 -8.57 -22.87 2.95
N GLN A 162 -9.88 -23.15 2.96
CA GLN A 162 -10.68 -23.26 1.73
C GLN A 162 -10.76 -21.93 0.96
N SER A 163 -10.74 -20.80 1.67
CA SER A 163 -10.80 -19.47 1.07
C SER A 163 -9.45 -18.93 0.62
N GLN A 164 -8.35 -19.52 1.08
CA GLN A 164 -7.00 -18.97 0.95
C GLN A 164 -6.63 -18.66 -0.50
N ASN A 165 -6.80 -19.62 -1.41
CA ASN A 165 -6.45 -19.44 -2.82
C ASN A 165 -7.28 -18.33 -3.49
N ASN A 166 -8.56 -18.22 -3.15
CA ASN A 166 -9.43 -17.17 -3.67
C ASN A 166 -9.00 -15.79 -3.17
N MET A 167 -8.67 -15.68 -1.88
CA MET A 167 -8.16 -14.44 -1.29
C MET A 167 -6.83 -14.01 -1.93
N LEU A 168 -5.88 -14.94 -2.08
CA LEU A 168 -4.60 -14.69 -2.72
C LEU A 168 -4.74 -14.29 -4.20
N SER A 169 -5.66 -14.94 -4.92
CA SER A 169 -5.97 -14.62 -6.32
C SER A 169 -6.58 -13.22 -6.44
N SER A 170 -7.53 -12.88 -5.57
CA SER A 170 -8.16 -11.56 -5.53
C SER A 170 -7.14 -10.45 -5.28
N LEU A 171 -6.27 -10.61 -4.28
CA LEU A 171 -5.21 -9.64 -4.00
C LEU A 171 -4.23 -9.51 -5.16
N SER A 172 -3.84 -10.63 -5.78
CA SER A 172 -2.94 -10.61 -6.94
C SER A 172 -3.57 -9.89 -8.13
N SER A 173 -4.88 -10.08 -8.37
CA SER A 173 -5.63 -9.35 -9.39
C SER A 173 -5.67 -7.84 -9.10
N GLN A 174 -5.95 -7.44 -7.86
CA GLN A 174 -5.95 -6.03 -7.46
C GLN A 174 -4.58 -5.38 -7.67
N ILE A 175 -3.50 -6.05 -7.25
CA ILE A 175 -2.12 -5.58 -7.46
C ILE A 175 -1.82 -5.42 -8.96
N ALA A 176 -2.21 -6.39 -9.78
CA ALA A 176 -2.00 -6.33 -11.22
C ALA A 176 -2.77 -5.16 -11.86
N GLN A 177 -4.01 -4.91 -11.43
CA GLN A 177 -4.81 -3.78 -11.92
C GLN A 177 -4.15 -2.44 -11.56
N ILE A 178 -3.71 -2.26 -10.31
CA ILE A 178 -3.02 -1.03 -9.89
C ILE A 178 -1.72 -0.86 -10.68
N SER A 179 -0.95 -1.94 -10.85
CA SER A 179 0.33 -1.90 -11.59
C SER A 179 0.12 -1.54 -13.07
N ASN A 180 -0.91 -2.09 -13.70
CA ASN A 180 -1.24 -1.77 -15.09
C ASN A 180 -1.71 -0.32 -15.25
N SER A 181 -2.52 0.19 -14.31
CA SER A 181 -2.93 1.60 -14.28
C SER A 181 -1.73 2.53 -14.11
N LEU A 182 -0.73 2.14 -13.31
CA LEU A 182 0.51 2.91 -13.17
C LEU A 182 1.37 2.92 -14.42
N ASN A 183 1.48 1.79 -15.13
CA ASN A 183 2.24 1.72 -16.37
C ASN A 183 1.61 2.52 -17.52
N ALA A 184 0.33 2.85 -17.40
CA ALA A 184 -0.40 3.66 -18.38
C ALA A 184 -0.32 5.18 -18.10
N LEU A 185 0.27 5.60 -16.97
CA LEU A 185 0.41 7.00 -16.53
C LEU A 185 1.71 7.66 -17.03
#